data_AF-A0A7X4BNG9-F1
#
_entry.id   AF-A0A7X4BNG9-F1
#
_cell.length_a   1.000
_cell.length_b   1.000
_cell.length_c   1.000
_cell.angle_alpha   90.00
_cell.angle_beta   90.00
_cell.angle_gamma   90.00
#
_symmetry.space_group_name_H-M   'P 1'
#
loop_
_entity.id
_entity.type
_entity.pdbx_description
1 polymer ?
#
loop_
_entity_poly.entity_id
_entity_poly.type
_entity_poly.pdbx_seq_one_letter_code
_entity_poly.pdbx_strand_id
1 'polypeptide(L)'
;MTNNIKHGEIEDNEKLYRRVPIHNENAHPNERKYYYDMSGVLKVTPYAFLDKARQPSTDRACNRNFDPTETRTCDTDGIILLIAGDIRNKVNVDGHDVYVKYKPEYGNIAHSLILLKPHPNTKNKRARFREDLADIANMRGWAMGPLVPPTDIAHKKN
;
A
#
# COMPACT_ATOMS: atom_id res chain seq x y z
N MET A 1 -5.35 -8.81 -25.49
CA MET A 1 -4.76 -7.47 -25.70
C MET A 1 -3.41 -7.48 -25.02
N THR A 2 -2.32 -7.50 -25.79
CA THR A 2 -0.96 -7.42 -25.24
C THR A 2 -0.68 -5.98 -24.87
N ASN A 3 -0.71 -5.67 -23.56
CA ASN A 3 -0.30 -4.38 -23.04
C ASN A 3 1.18 -4.18 -23.40
N ASN A 4 1.49 -3.17 -24.22
CA ASN A 4 2.87 -2.75 -24.46
C ASN A 4 3.39 -2.12 -23.16
N ILE A 5 3.99 -2.96 -22.32
CA ILE A 5 4.65 -2.55 -21.08
C ILE A 5 5.80 -1.63 -21.48
N LYS A 6 5.70 -0.34 -21.15
CA LYS A 6 6.77 0.63 -21.41
C LYS A 6 7.98 0.24 -20.55
N HIS A 7 9.18 0.52 -21.03
CA HIS A 7 10.43 0.16 -20.34
C HIS A 7 10.43 0.58 -18.86
N GLY A 8 10.54 -0.41 -17.96
CA GLY A 8 10.56 -0.22 -16.50
C GLY A 8 9.18 -0.20 -15.83
N GLU A 9 8.09 -0.42 -16.56
CA GLU A 9 6.80 -0.74 -15.97
C GLU A 9 6.77 -2.20 -15.49
N ILE A 10 6.03 -2.41 -14.40
CA ILE A 10 5.82 -3.72 -13.80
C ILE A 10 4.64 -4.42 -14.46
N GLU A 11 4.74 -5.73 -14.72
CA GLU A 11 3.69 -6.54 -15.34
C GLU A 11 2.40 -6.57 -14.51
N ASP A 12 1.24 -6.64 -15.18
CA ASP A 12 -0.07 -6.56 -14.52
C ASP A 12 -0.32 -7.68 -13.50
N ASN A 13 0.24 -8.87 -13.74
CA ASN A 13 0.13 -10.01 -12.83
C ASN A 13 1.10 -9.94 -11.65
N GLU A 14 2.00 -8.96 -11.61
CA GLU A 14 3.04 -8.90 -10.60
C GLU A 14 2.46 -8.53 -9.23
N LYS A 15 2.89 -9.29 -8.22
CA LYS A 15 2.57 -9.08 -6.81
C LYS A 15 3.52 -8.05 -6.21
N LEU A 16 2.95 -7.15 -5.42
CA LEU A 16 3.67 -6.08 -4.76
C LEU A 16 3.40 -6.16 -3.26
N TYR A 17 4.45 -6.12 -2.46
CA TYR A 17 4.36 -6.03 -1.02
C TYR A 17 4.53 -4.58 -0.58
N ARG A 18 3.65 -4.12 0.31
CA ARG A 18 3.84 -2.84 0.99
C ARG A 18 3.90 -3.07 2.48
N ARG A 19 4.98 -2.60 3.08
CA ARG A 19 5.12 -2.49 4.53
C ARG A 19 4.16 -1.42 5.06
N VAL A 20 3.35 -1.81 6.03
CA VAL A 20 2.49 -0.92 6.81
C VAL A 20 2.98 -0.96 8.25
N PRO A 21 3.84 -0.01 8.65
CA PRO A 21 4.41 -0.02 9.99
C PRO A 21 3.36 0.28 11.04
N ILE A 22 3.59 -0.24 12.25
CA ILE A 22 2.79 0.08 13.42
C ILE A 22 2.68 1.60 13.58
N HIS A 23 1.46 2.07 13.85
CA HIS A 23 1.30 3.48 14.19
C HIS A 23 1.80 3.71 15.62
N ASN A 24 2.30 4.91 15.89
CA ASN A 24 2.64 5.31 17.26
C ASN A 24 1.40 5.09 18.15
N GLU A 25 1.57 4.55 19.36
CA GLU A 25 0.49 4.38 20.33
C GLU A 25 -0.28 5.68 20.60
N ASN A 26 0.39 6.82 20.45
CA ASN A 26 -0.18 8.17 20.59
C ASN A 26 -0.58 8.81 19.24
N ALA A 27 -0.56 8.06 18.15
CA ALA A 27 -0.98 8.57 16.85
C ALA A 27 -2.44 9.02 16.92
N HIS A 28 -2.71 10.22 16.40
CA HIS A 28 -4.08 10.69 16.26
C HIS A 28 -4.86 9.65 15.42
N PRO A 29 -6.15 9.37 15.71
CA PRO A 29 -6.93 8.39 14.94
C PRO A 29 -6.87 8.62 13.42
N ASN A 30 -6.83 9.88 13.01
CA ASN A 30 -6.67 10.32 11.62
C ASN A 30 -5.24 10.14 11.06
N GLU A 31 -4.30 9.52 11.76
CA GLU A 31 -2.95 9.22 11.27
C GLU A 31 -2.65 7.72 11.31
N ARG A 32 -3.60 6.93 11.81
CA ARG A 32 -3.49 5.47 11.88
C ARG A 32 -3.47 4.89 10.47
N LYS A 33 -2.57 3.94 10.26
CA LYS A 33 -2.38 3.25 8.98
C LYS A 33 -3.29 2.03 8.82
N TYR A 34 -3.84 1.54 9.93
CA TYR A 34 -4.79 0.44 9.98
C TYR A 34 -5.59 0.51 11.28
N TYR A 35 -6.73 -0.16 11.32
CA TYR A 35 -7.62 -0.27 12.47
C TYR A 35 -8.43 -1.57 12.41
N TYR A 36 -8.97 -2.02 13.53
CA TYR A 36 -10.01 -3.07 13.53
C TYR A 36 -11.38 -2.42 13.40
N ASP A 37 -12.18 -2.86 12.42
CA ASP A 37 -13.57 -2.41 12.31
C ASP A 37 -14.47 -3.06 13.38
N MET A 38 -15.75 -2.69 13.42
CA MET A 38 -16.70 -3.22 14.41
C MET A 38 -16.91 -4.74 14.31
N SER A 39 -16.55 -5.37 13.18
CA SER A 39 -16.61 -6.82 12.99
C SER A 39 -15.32 -7.53 13.41
N GLY A 40 -14.32 -6.79 13.89
CA GLY A 40 -13.02 -7.33 14.25
C GLY A 40 -12.13 -7.61 13.04
N VAL A 41 -12.46 -7.08 11.85
CA VAL A 41 -11.62 -7.23 10.65
C VAL A 41 -10.59 -6.11 10.60
N LEU A 42 -9.33 -6.48 10.39
CA LEU A 42 -8.23 -5.53 10.27
C LEU A 42 -8.27 -4.81 8.91
N LYS A 43 -8.50 -3.50 8.92
CA LYS A 43 -8.60 -2.64 7.74
C LYS A 43 -7.38 -1.73 7.62
N VAL A 44 -6.91 -1.56 6.39
CA VAL A 44 -5.88 -0.61 5.97
C VAL A 44 -6.52 0.75 5.70
N THR A 45 -5.86 1.84 6.09
CA THR A 45 -6.33 3.21 5.83
C THR A 45 -5.55 3.87 4.69
N PRO A 46 -6.04 4.99 4.14
CA PRO A 46 -5.28 5.79 3.16
C PRO A 46 -3.93 6.29 3.69
N TYR A 47 -3.76 6.45 5.01
CA TYR A 47 -2.49 6.87 5.62
C TYR A 47 -1.41 5.81 5.52
N ALA A 48 -1.78 4.55 5.31
CA ALA A 48 -0.81 3.51 4.96
C ALA A 48 -0.06 3.83 3.66
N PHE A 49 -0.58 4.72 2.80
CA PHE A 49 -0.02 5.12 1.50
C PHE A 49 0.53 6.56 1.48
N LEU A 50 0.71 7.18 2.64
CA LEU A 50 1.21 8.55 2.75
C LEU A 50 2.75 8.60 2.80
N ASP A 51 3.39 8.42 1.65
CA ASP A 51 4.85 8.51 1.54
C ASP A 51 5.33 9.96 1.38
N LYS A 52 6.54 10.26 1.86
CA LYS A 52 7.13 11.61 1.84
C LYS A 52 7.12 12.25 0.45
N ALA A 53 7.43 11.47 -0.58
CA ALA A 53 7.42 11.92 -1.97
C ALA A 53 6.03 11.94 -2.63
N ARG A 54 4.96 11.56 -1.90
CA ARG A 54 3.59 11.40 -2.41
C ARG A 54 3.49 10.37 -3.53
N GLN A 55 4.39 9.39 -3.52
CA GLN A 55 4.51 8.29 -4.47
C GLN A 55 4.58 7.02 -3.62
N PRO A 56 3.46 6.30 -3.44
CA PRO A 56 3.46 5.09 -2.66
C PRO A 56 4.50 4.08 -3.16
N SER A 57 5.39 3.65 -2.29
CA SER A 57 6.39 2.63 -2.57
C SER A 57 5.92 1.21 -2.22
N THR A 58 6.41 0.27 -2.98
CA THR A 58 6.18 -1.16 -2.83
C THR A 58 7.46 -1.91 -3.13
N ASP A 59 7.57 -3.14 -2.62
CA ASP A 59 8.56 -4.10 -3.03
C ASP A 59 7.94 -5.09 -4.02
N ARG A 60 8.63 -5.35 -5.13
CA ARG A 60 8.30 -6.41 -6.07
C ARG A 60 8.44 -7.76 -5.38
N ALA A 61 7.36 -8.53 -5.29
CA ALA A 61 7.38 -9.81 -4.58
C ALA A 61 8.37 -10.81 -5.21
N CYS A 62 8.53 -10.79 -6.54
CA CYS A 62 9.50 -11.64 -7.23
C CYS A 62 10.95 -11.39 -6.82
N ASN A 63 11.26 -10.16 -6.39
CA ASN A 63 12.59 -9.76 -5.91
C ASN A 63 12.76 -9.98 -4.40
N ARG A 64 11.72 -10.54 -3.75
CA ARG A 64 11.65 -10.91 -2.33
C ARG A 64 11.34 -12.40 -2.15
N ASN A 65 11.66 -13.21 -3.18
CA ASN A 65 11.36 -14.65 -3.21
C ASN A 65 9.89 -15.02 -2.95
N PHE A 66 8.96 -14.09 -3.20
CA PHE A 66 7.54 -14.20 -2.81
C PHE A 66 7.31 -14.45 -1.32
N ASP A 67 8.28 -14.06 -0.48
CA ASP A 67 8.18 -14.08 0.96
C ASP A 67 7.95 -12.64 1.49
N PRO A 68 6.76 -12.34 2.05
CA PRO A 68 6.48 -11.01 2.60
C PRO A 68 7.38 -10.64 3.79
N THR A 69 8.01 -11.62 4.48
CA THR A 69 8.92 -11.34 5.60
C THR A 69 10.16 -10.56 5.14
N GLU A 70 10.59 -10.70 3.89
CA GLU A 70 11.75 -9.98 3.37
C GLU A 70 11.49 -8.48 3.13
N THR A 71 10.22 -8.06 3.10
CA THR A 71 9.81 -6.64 3.06
C THR A 71 9.67 -6.04 4.47
N ARG A 72 9.67 -6.89 5.51
CA ARG A 72 9.52 -6.47 6.90
C ARG A 72 10.80 -5.79 7.40
N THR A 73 10.64 -4.77 8.24
CA THR A 73 11.78 -4.11 8.89
C THR A 73 11.80 -4.28 10.40
N CYS A 74 10.65 -4.52 11.01
CA CYS A 74 10.52 -4.95 12.38
C CYS A 74 9.33 -5.89 12.54
N ASP A 75 9.32 -6.68 13.61
CA ASP A 75 8.32 -7.73 13.82
C ASP A 75 6.89 -7.19 14.00
N THR A 76 6.71 -5.90 14.28
CA THR A 76 5.40 -5.27 14.44
C THR A 76 4.80 -4.72 13.14
N ASP A 77 5.56 -4.71 12.04
CA ASP A 77 5.04 -4.29 10.75
C ASP A 77 4.03 -5.32 10.21
N GLY A 78 2.93 -4.83 9.63
CA GLY A 78 2.10 -5.65 8.75
C GLY A 78 2.51 -5.46 7.29
N ILE A 79 2.27 -6.48 6.46
CA ILE A 79 2.56 -6.47 5.02
C ILE A 79 1.26 -6.69 4.26
N ILE A 80 0.91 -5.74 3.41
CA ILE A 80 -0.25 -5.85 2.51
C ILE A 80 0.19 -6.34 1.13
N LEU A 81 -0.72 -7.03 0.45
CA LEU A 81 -0.53 -7.47 -0.93
C LEU A 81 -1.30 -6.56 -1.88
N LEU A 82 -0.62 -6.11 -2.92
CA LEU A 82 -1.23 -5.47 -4.08
C LEU A 82 -0.86 -6.24 -5.35
N ILE A 83 -1.63 -6.01 -6.41
CA ILE A 83 -1.34 -6.52 -7.75
C ILE A 83 -1.32 -5.33 -8.70
N ALA A 84 -0.29 -5.25 -9.54
CA ALA A 84 -0.08 -4.07 -10.40
C ALA A 84 -1.27 -3.81 -11.33
N GLY A 85 -1.86 -4.86 -11.92
CA GLY A 85 -3.05 -4.75 -12.76
C GLY A 85 -4.28 -4.28 -11.99
N ASP A 86 -4.47 -4.71 -10.74
CA ASP A 86 -5.55 -4.20 -9.89
C ASP A 86 -5.41 -2.70 -9.65
N ILE A 87 -4.18 -2.24 -9.38
CA ILE A 87 -3.88 -0.82 -9.18
C ILE A 87 -4.24 -0.02 -10.44
N ARG A 88 -3.79 -0.46 -11.62
CA ARG A 88 -4.08 0.23 -12.89
C ARG A 88 -5.58 0.26 -13.22
N ASN A 89 -6.31 -0.81 -12.92
CA ASN A 89 -7.71 -0.95 -13.31
C ASN A 89 -8.69 -0.30 -12.32
N LYS A 90 -8.33 -0.19 -11.04
CA LYS A 90 -9.26 0.25 -9.98
C LYS A 90 -8.97 1.63 -9.44
N VAL A 91 -7.73 2.12 -9.52
CA VAL A 91 -7.44 3.51 -9.14
C VAL A 91 -8.05 4.43 -10.18
N ASN A 92 -8.92 5.33 -9.74
CA ASN A 92 -9.64 6.25 -10.62
C ASN A 92 -9.50 7.68 -10.11
N VAL A 93 -8.47 8.37 -10.63
CA VAL A 93 -8.24 9.78 -10.35
C VAL A 93 -8.42 10.55 -11.65
N ASP A 94 -9.48 11.36 -11.69
CA ASP A 94 -9.89 12.13 -12.86
C ASP A 94 -8.71 12.82 -13.58
N GLY A 95 -8.56 12.52 -14.87
CA GLY A 95 -7.52 13.05 -15.75
C GLY A 95 -6.10 12.55 -15.45
N HIS A 96 -5.95 11.40 -14.78
CA HIS A 96 -4.65 10.82 -14.45
C HIS A 96 -4.57 9.35 -14.85
N ASP A 97 -3.49 8.99 -15.52
CA ASP A 97 -3.07 7.61 -15.77
C ASP A 97 -2.32 7.06 -14.55
N VAL A 98 -2.46 5.77 -14.28
CA VAL A 98 -1.81 5.07 -13.17
C VAL A 98 -0.67 4.20 -13.69
N TYR A 99 0.51 4.32 -13.07
CA TYR A 99 1.71 3.57 -13.43
C TYR A 99 2.29 2.86 -12.22
N VAL A 100 2.72 1.61 -12.40
CA VAL A 100 3.55 0.90 -11.43
C VAL A 100 4.94 0.73 -12.05
N LYS A 101 5.93 1.40 -11.47
CA LYS A 101 7.28 1.52 -12.05
C LYS A 101 8.31 0.81 -11.19
N TYR A 102 9.11 -0.06 -11.80
CA TYR A 102 10.31 -0.60 -11.17
C TYR A 102 11.34 0.53 -11.00
N LYS A 103 11.79 0.75 -9.76
CA LYS A 103 12.72 1.81 -9.41
C LYS A 103 13.59 1.34 -8.26
N PRO A 104 14.55 0.42 -8.50
CA PRO A 104 15.41 -0.09 -7.44
C PRO A 104 16.16 1.06 -6.78
N GLU A 105 16.34 0.96 -5.46
CA GLU A 105 17.09 1.91 -4.66
C GLU A 105 18.32 1.22 -4.06
N TYR A 106 19.32 2.01 -3.65
CA TYR A 106 20.48 1.46 -2.96
C TYR A 106 20.02 0.73 -1.68
N GLY A 107 20.34 -0.57 -1.58
CA GLY A 107 19.89 -1.43 -0.48
C GLY A 107 18.47 -1.97 -0.60
N ASN A 108 17.71 -1.62 -1.65
CA ASN A 108 16.40 -2.23 -1.95
C ASN A 108 16.21 -2.43 -3.46
N ILE A 109 16.68 -3.57 -3.95
CA ILE A 109 16.51 -3.99 -5.35
C ILE A 109 15.07 -4.40 -5.69
N ALA A 110 14.19 -4.59 -4.70
CA ALA A 110 12.77 -4.85 -4.94
C ALA A 110 11.95 -3.57 -5.11
N HIS A 111 12.54 -2.40 -4.84
CA HIS A 111 11.79 -1.15 -4.76
C HIS A 111 11.08 -0.78 -6.07
N SER A 112 9.84 -0.34 -5.92
CA SER A 112 8.94 0.10 -6.98
C SER A 112 8.04 1.22 -6.47
N LEU A 113 7.48 1.99 -7.40
CA LEU A 113 6.63 3.13 -7.09
C LEU A 113 5.31 3.04 -7.85
N ILE A 114 4.23 3.43 -7.17
CA ILE A 114 2.93 3.68 -7.77
C ILE A 114 2.80 5.18 -8.03
N LEU A 115 2.54 5.55 -9.27
CA LEU A 115 2.57 6.93 -9.74
C LEU A 115 1.30 7.28 -10.50
N LEU A 116 0.89 8.53 -10.41
CA LEU A 116 -0.11 9.14 -11.29
C LEU A 116 0.59 10.08 -12.28
N LYS A 117 0.16 10.06 -13.55
CA LYS A 117 0.59 11.03 -14.57
C LYS A 117 -0.61 11.68 -15.26
N PRO A 118 -0.66 13.01 -15.40
CA PRO A 118 0.26 14.00 -14.80
C PRO A 118 0.29 13.90 -13.27
N HIS A 119 1.26 14.53 -12.59
CA HIS A 119 1.28 14.48 -11.14
C HIS A 119 0.06 15.25 -10.56
N PRO A 120 -0.65 14.71 -9.56
CA PRO A 120 -1.84 15.35 -9.00
C PRO A 120 -1.48 16.65 -8.30
N ASN A 121 -2.00 17.75 -8.85
CA ASN A 121 -1.77 19.11 -8.35
C ASN A 121 -2.60 19.41 -7.08
N THR A 122 -3.77 18.79 -6.89
CA THR A 122 -4.64 19.07 -5.73
C THR A 122 -4.47 18.07 -4.56
N LYS A 123 -4.79 18.53 -3.34
CA LYS A 123 -4.84 17.66 -2.15
C LYS A 123 -5.90 16.57 -2.29
N ASN A 124 -7.05 16.90 -2.88
CA ASN A 124 -8.19 15.98 -3.04
C ASN A 124 -7.86 14.82 -3.98
N LYS A 125 -7.23 15.08 -5.14
CA LYS A 125 -6.80 14.01 -6.06
C LYS A 125 -5.77 13.08 -5.41
N ARG A 126 -4.86 13.63 -4.59
CA ARG A 126 -3.90 12.82 -3.80
C ARG A 126 -4.55 12.02 -2.67
N ALA A 127 -5.60 12.54 -2.05
CA ALA A 127 -6.37 11.81 -1.04
C ALA A 127 -7.11 10.65 -1.70
N ARG A 128 -7.83 10.91 -2.79
CA ARG A 128 -8.55 9.91 -3.56
C ARG A 128 -7.66 8.77 -4.04
N PHE A 129 -6.47 9.10 -4.55
CA PHE A 129 -5.47 8.10 -4.93
C PHE A 129 -5.14 7.11 -3.79
N ARG A 130 -4.97 7.62 -2.57
CA ARG A 130 -4.65 6.78 -1.41
C ARG A 130 -5.86 6.01 -0.90
N GLU A 131 -7.06 6.56 -1.03
CA GLU A 131 -8.32 5.88 -0.74
C GLU A 131 -8.48 4.66 -1.64
N ASP A 132 -8.37 4.83 -2.95
CA ASP A 132 -8.48 3.73 -3.90
C ASP A 132 -7.42 2.63 -3.63
N LEU A 133 -6.18 3.01 -3.26
CA LEU A 133 -5.14 2.04 -2.89
C LEU A 133 -5.45 1.27 -1.59
N ALA A 134 -6.02 1.96 -0.59
CA ALA A 134 -6.45 1.31 0.64
C ALA A 134 -7.62 0.35 0.41
N ASP A 135 -8.55 0.71 -0.46
CA ASP A 135 -9.66 -0.16 -0.85
C ASP A 135 -9.14 -1.43 -1.56
N ILE A 136 -8.21 -1.29 -2.49
CA ILE A 136 -7.56 -2.43 -3.16
C ILE A 136 -6.85 -3.33 -2.13
N ALA A 137 -6.09 -2.73 -1.20
CA ALA A 137 -5.42 -3.48 -0.14
C ALA A 137 -6.42 -4.25 0.74
N ASN A 138 -7.53 -3.61 1.12
CA ASN A 138 -8.59 -4.22 1.92
C ASN A 138 -9.33 -5.35 1.18
N MET A 139 -9.48 -5.24 -0.14
CA MET A 139 -10.04 -6.32 -0.96
C MET A 139 -9.11 -7.53 -1.05
N ARG A 140 -7.79 -7.30 -1.11
CA ARG A 140 -6.77 -8.36 -1.24
C ARG A 140 -6.39 -8.97 0.11
N GLY A 141 -6.49 -8.20 1.18
CA GLY A 141 -6.11 -8.60 2.52
C GLY A 141 -4.62 -8.45 2.81
N TRP A 142 -4.27 -8.85 4.03
CA TRP A 142 -2.89 -8.82 4.53
C TRP A 142 -2.14 -10.06 4.05
N ALA A 143 -0.97 -9.89 3.47
CA ALA A 143 -0.02 -10.99 3.27
C ALA A 143 0.53 -11.46 4.62
N MET A 144 0.70 -10.52 5.54
CA MET A 144 1.08 -10.75 6.92
C MET A 144 0.44 -9.66 7.78
N GLY A 145 -0.38 -10.04 8.77
CA GLY A 145 -0.91 -9.08 9.73
C GLY A 145 0.20 -8.53 10.65
N PRO A 146 0.05 -7.31 11.22
CA PRO A 146 0.92 -6.84 12.28
C PRO A 146 0.81 -7.78 13.49
N LEU A 147 1.94 -8.10 14.12
CA LEU A 147 1.96 -9.01 15.28
C LEU A 147 1.32 -8.42 16.54
N VAL A 148 1.18 -7.10 16.60
CA VAL A 148 0.56 -6.40 17.73
C VAL A 148 -0.73 -5.75 17.25
N PRO A 149 -1.89 -6.08 17.85
CA PRO A 149 -3.13 -5.39 17.54
C PRO A 149 -2.98 -3.90 17.89
N PRO A 150 -3.54 -2.98 17.10
CA PRO A 150 -3.66 -1.60 17.54
C PRO A 150 -4.50 -1.59 18.82
N THR A 151 -4.13 -0.77 19.80
CA THR A 151 -4.70 -0.70 21.16
C THR A 151 -6.17 -0.24 21.21
N ASP A 152 -6.84 -0.19 20.05
CA ASP A 152 -8.19 0.34 19.82
C ASP A 152 -9.33 -0.53 20.36
N ILE A 153 -9.02 -1.72 20.89
CA ILE A 153 -10.01 -2.62 21.52
C ILE A 153 -9.96 -2.52 23.06
N ALA A 154 -9.37 -1.46 23.61
CA ALA A 154 -9.66 -1.05 24.99
C ALA A 154 -10.79 -0.02 24.97
N HIS A 155 -11.93 -0.35 25.61
CA HIS A 155 -13.15 0.45 25.75
C HIS A 155 -14.24 0.26 24.68
N LYS A 156 -14.86 -0.93 24.70
CA LYS A 156 -16.33 -1.07 24.81
C LYS A 156 -16.69 -2.52 25.14
N LYS A 157 -16.43 -2.91 26.39
CA LYS A 157 -17.18 -3.97 27.06
C LYS A 157 -17.78 -3.37 28.32
N ASN A 158 -19.11 -3.34 28.32
CA ASN A 158 -20.08 -3.00 29.37
C ASN A 158 -20.20 -1.52 29.73
#